data_AF-A0A974C2L1-F1
#
_entry.id   AF-A0A974C2L1-F1
#
_cell.length_a   1.000
_cell.length_b   1.000
_cell.length_c   1.000
_cell.angle_alpha   90.00
_cell.angle_beta   90.00
_cell.angle_gamma   90.00
#
_symmetry.space_group_name_H-M   'P 1'
#
loop_
_entity.id
_entity.type
_entity.pdbx_description
1 polymer ?
#
loop_
_entity_poly.entity_id
_entity_poly.type
_entity_poly.pdbx_seq_one_letter_code
_entity_poly.pdbx_strand_id
1 'polypeptide(L)'
;VIQKLMALLDTMDRWIDEMPPVDQTSHFGNKAFRTWYAKLDKEAENLVSTVIPLHLSAAVPKVAVYLKESFGNATRIDYGTGHEADFASFLFCLCKIGVLKVDDQLAIVFREFNRNEGGIQLERRVYIGLPAAPP
;
A
#
# COMPACT_ATOMS: atom_id res chain seq x y z
N VAL A 1 -5.26 -14.18 -9.31
CA VAL A 1 -5.05 -13.45 -8.02
C VAL A 1 -4.25 -12.18 -8.23
N ILE A 2 -3.15 -12.21 -9.00
CA ILE A 2 -2.34 -11.01 -9.33
C ILE A 2 -3.19 -9.81 -9.77
N GLN A 3 -4.15 -9.98 -10.68
CA GLN A 3 -5.03 -8.89 -11.13
C GLN A 3 -5.84 -8.23 -10.00
N LYS A 4 -6.27 -9.01 -8.99
CA LYS A 4 -6.98 -8.49 -7.81
C LYS A 4 -6.04 -7.72 -6.89
N LEU A 5 -4.82 -8.22 -6.71
CA LEU A 5 -3.78 -7.52 -5.96
C LEU A 5 -3.39 -6.19 -6.64
N MET A 6 -3.29 -6.18 -7.97
CA MET A 6 -3.07 -4.95 -8.72
C MET A 6 -4.22 -3.96 -8.54
N ALA A 7 -5.47 -4.42 -8.70
CA ALA A 7 -6.64 -3.56 -8.51
C ALA A 7 -6.73 -2.98 -7.08
N LEU A 8 -6.26 -3.72 -6.07
CA LEU A 8 -6.13 -3.23 -4.70
C LEU A 8 -5.13 -2.08 -4.64
N LEU A 9 -3.91 -2.25 -5.18
CA LEU A 9 -2.88 -1.22 -5.18
C LEU A 9 -3.30 0.02 -6.00
N ASP A 10 -3.97 -0.18 -7.13
CA ASP A 10 -4.49 0.89 -7.97
C ASP A 10 -5.63 1.65 -7.28
N THR A 11 -6.38 0.99 -6.40
CA THR A 11 -7.37 1.67 -5.55
C THR A 11 -6.69 2.55 -4.51
N MET A 12 -5.62 2.07 -3.89
CA MET A 12 -4.82 2.86 -2.94
C MET A 12 -4.14 4.06 -3.61
N ASP A 13 -3.67 3.87 -4.85
CA ASP A 13 -3.07 4.93 -5.67
C ASP A 13 -4.10 6.00 -6.06
N ARG A 14 -5.31 5.61 -6.48
CA ARG A 14 -6.39 6.57 -6.77
C ARG A 14 -6.78 7.41 -5.55
N TRP A 15 -6.69 6.87 -4.34
CA TRP A 15 -6.95 7.67 -3.13
C TRP A 15 -5.94 8.79 -2.92
N ILE A 16 -4.73 8.67 -3.47
CA ILE A 16 -3.75 9.75 -3.46
C ILE A 16 -4.23 10.90 -4.34
N ASP A 17 -4.76 10.59 -5.52
CA ASP A 17 -5.31 11.60 -6.44
C ASP A 17 -6.51 12.33 -5.82
N GLU A 18 -7.33 11.62 -5.05
CA GLU A 18 -8.48 12.17 -4.33
C GLU A 18 -8.08 13.05 -3.13
N MET A 19 -6.82 12.99 -2.68
CA MET A 19 -6.33 13.66 -1.48
C MET A 19 -5.13 14.55 -1.79
N PRO A 20 -5.36 15.69 -2.48
CA PRO A 20 -4.28 16.58 -2.85
C PRO A 20 -3.54 17.11 -1.60
N PRO A 21 -2.24 17.42 -1.74
CA PRO A 21 -1.45 18.00 -0.67
C PRO A 21 -2.12 19.25 -0.10
N VAL A 22 -2.20 19.34 1.22
CA VAL A 22 -2.74 20.52 1.89
C VAL A 22 -1.62 21.53 2.08
N ASP A 23 -1.93 22.79 1.80
CA ASP A 23 -1.00 23.89 2.03
C ASP A 23 -0.71 23.97 3.54
N GLN A 24 0.57 23.84 3.91
CA GLN A 24 0.99 23.77 5.30
C GLN A 24 2.28 24.54 5.53
N THR A 25 2.38 25.17 6.70
CA THR A 25 3.59 25.89 7.13
C THR A 25 4.73 24.96 7.55
N SER A 26 4.44 23.67 7.76
CA SER A 26 5.44 22.67 8.14
C SER A 26 6.17 22.10 6.93
N HIS A 27 7.50 22.12 6.97
CA HIS A 27 8.36 21.46 5.98
C HIS A 27 8.44 19.93 6.17
N PHE A 28 7.88 19.39 7.26
CA PHE A 28 7.85 17.95 7.54
C PHE A 28 6.46 17.39 7.22
N GLY A 29 6.41 16.34 6.39
CA GLY A 29 5.28 15.43 6.13
C GLY A 29 3.91 16.08 5.89
N ASN A 30 3.32 15.92 4.70
CA ASN A 30 2.01 16.53 4.43
C ASN A 30 0.89 15.89 5.26
N LYS A 31 -0.01 16.70 5.82
CA LYS A 31 -1.22 16.22 6.51
C LYS A 31 -2.12 15.35 5.62
N ALA A 32 -2.07 15.50 4.29
CA ALA A 32 -2.77 14.64 3.34
C ALA A 32 -2.42 13.16 3.54
N PHE A 33 -1.17 12.85 3.93
CA PHE A 33 -0.76 11.49 4.27
C PHE A 33 -1.60 10.88 5.40
N ARG A 34 -1.89 11.66 6.44
CA ARG A 34 -2.71 11.19 7.57
C ARG A 34 -4.14 10.90 7.14
N THR A 35 -4.69 11.72 6.25
CA THR A 35 -6.03 11.50 5.68
C THR A 35 -6.05 10.21 4.84
N TRP A 36 -5.04 10.01 4.01
CA TRP A 36 -4.89 8.80 3.19
C TRP A 36 -4.73 7.57 4.07
N TYR A 37 -3.85 7.62 5.07
CA TYR A 37 -3.62 6.51 5.99
C TYR A 37 -4.86 6.19 6.82
N ALA A 38 -5.63 7.20 7.25
CA ALA A 38 -6.88 6.97 7.96
C ALA A 38 -7.94 6.28 7.09
N LYS A 39 -7.92 6.50 5.77
CA LYS A 39 -8.76 5.76 4.82
C LYS A 39 -8.26 4.33 4.65
N LEU A 40 -6.95 4.14 4.50
CA LEU A 40 -6.34 2.80 4.47
C LEU A 40 -6.69 1.99 5.72
N ASP A 41 -6.58 2.57 6.92
CA ASP A 41 -6.85 1.87 8.18
C ASP A 41 -8.30 1.36 8.26
N LYS A 42 -9.26 2.11 7.71
CA LYS A 42 -10.68 1.73 7.65
C LYS A 42 -10.99 0.71 6.57
N GLU A 43 -10.34 0.82 5.42
CA GLU A 43 -10.67 0.03 4.22
C GLU A 43 -9.76 -1.19 4.03
N ALA A 44 -8.70 -1.36 4.84
CA ALA A 44 -7.72 -2.43 4.66
C ALA A 44 -8.35 -3.83 4.64
N GLU A 45 -9.28 -4.12 5.54
CA GLU A 45 -9.97 -5.43 5.54
C GLU A 45 -10.83 -5.61 4.29
N ASN A 46 -11.55 -4.56 3.85
CA ASN A 46 -12.35 -4.59 2.62
C ASN A 46 -11.46 -4.85 1.42
N LEU A 47 -10.34 -4.14 1.29
CA LEU A 47 -9.35 -4.32 0.23
C LEU A 47 -8.82 -5.76 0.21
N VAL A 48 -8.36 -6.27 1.35
CA VAL A 48 -7.80 -7.63 1.46
C VAL A 48 -8.86 -8.69 1.16
N SER A 49 -10.12 -8.46 1.54
CA SER A 49 -11.23 -9.38 1.22
C SER A 49 -11.47 -9.54 -0.28
N THR A 50 -11.09 -8.56 -1.11
CA THR A 50 -11.20 -8.69 -2.58
C THR A 50 -10.22 -9.72 -3.14
N VAL A 51 -9.07 -9.88 -2.48
CA VAL A 51 -7.97 -10.78 -2.88
C VAL A 51 -8.17 -12.17 -2.29
N ILE A 52 -8.54 -12.26 -1.01
CA ILE A 52 -8.71 -13.52 -0.29
C ILE A 52 -10.07 -14.17 -0.64
N PRO A 53 -10.11 -15.46 -1.03
CA PRO A 53 -11.36 -16.15 -1.35
C PRO A 53 -12.20 -16.39 -0.08
N LEU A 54 -13.53 -16.49 -0.25
CA LEU A 54 -14.49 -16.55 0.86
C LEU A 54 -14.22 -17.66 1.89
N HIS A 55 -13.72 -18.82 1.46
CA HIS A 55 -13.39 -19.94 2.36
C HIS A 55 -12.18 -19.67 3.27
N LEU A 56 -11.40 -18.61 3.00
CA LEU A 56 -10.27 -18.15 3.81
C LEU A 56 -10.55 -16.79 4.47
N SER A 57 -11.80 -16.33 4.51
CA SER A 57 -12.18 -15.00 5.03
C SER A 57 -11.71 -14.74 6.47
N ALA A 58 -11.59 -15.78 7.29
CA ALA A 58 -11.04 -15.70 8.65
C ALA A 58 -9.57 -15.19 8.71
N ALA A 59 -8.83 -15.24 7.59
CA ALA A 59 -7.47 -14.70 7.50
C ALA A 59 -7.44 -13.18 7.23
N VAL A 60 -8.53 -12.60 6.72
CA VAL A 60 -8.59 -11.18 6.28
C VAL A 60 -8.10 -10.21 7.37
N PRO A 61 -8.59 -10.25 8.62
CA PRO A 61 -8.18 -9.27 9.63
C PRO A 61 -6.68 -9.34 9.92
N LYS A 62 -6.10 -10.55 9.95
CA LYS A 62 -4.67 -10.76 10.23
C LYS A 62 -3.79 -10.29 9.07
N VAL A 63 -4.21 -10.58 7.84
CA VAL A 63 -3.46 -10.18 6.64
C VAL A 63 -3.53 -8.67 6.43
N ALA A 64 -4.68 -8.05 6.75
CA ALA A 64 -4.87 -6.60 6.65
C ALA A 64 -3.93 -5.81 7.57
N VAL A 65 -3.52 -6.34 8.72
CA VAL A 65 -2.52 -5.69 9.60
C VAL A 65 -1.23 -5.41 8.84
N TYR A 66 -0.68 -6.41 8.14
CA TYR A 66 0.56 -6.23 7.38
C TYR A 66 0.40 -5.22 6.25
N LEU A 67 -0.76 -5.21 5.56
CA LEU A 67 -1.04 -4.22 4.52
C LEU A 67 -1.01 -2.79 5.09
N LYS A 68 -1.55 -2.57 6.29
CA LYS A 68 -1.57 -1.23 6.92
C LYS A 68 -0.17 -0.73 7.27
N GLU A 69 0.64 -1.59 7.86
CA GLU A 69 2.01 -1.24 8.25
C GLU A 69 2.95 -1.10 7.05
N SER A 70 2.53 -1.54 5.86
CA SER A 70 3.34 -1.51 4.62
C SER A 70 3.62 -0.13 4.06
N PHE A 71 2.86 0.91 4.44
CA PHE A 71 2.86 2.21 3.76
C PHE A 71 3.26 3.39 4.64
N GLY A 72 4.05 3.13 5.69
CA GLY A 72 4.59 4.18 6.55
C GLY A 72 3.84 4.37 7.86
N ASN A 73 4.26 5.36 8.64
CA ASN A 73 3.65 5.67 9.93
C ASN A 73 2.93 7.02 9.91
N ALA A 74 1.61 7.05 10.12
CA ALA A 74 0.82 8.30 10.09
C ALA A 74 1.22 9.34 11.16
N THR A 75 1.75 8.89 12.30
CA THR A 75 2.17 9.78 13.40
C THR A 75 3.47 10.48 13.04
N ARG A 76 4.49 9.70 12.69
CA ARG A 76 5.83 10.20 12.35
C ARG A 76 5.90 10.78 10.93
N ILE A 77 4.97 10.39 10.06
CA ILE A 77 4.98 10.67 8.62
C ILE A 77 6.35 10.31 8.06
N ASP A 78 6.71 9.03 8.19
CA ASP A 78 7.95 8.44 7.67
C ASP A 78 7.67 7.14 6.89
N TYR A 79 8.64 6.75 6.07
CA TYR A 79 8.69 5.49 5.34
C TYR A 79 10.13 4.96 5.36
N GLY A 80 10.32 3.65 5.30
CA GLY A 80 11.63 3.02 5.41
C GLY A 80 11.55 1.51 5.27
N THR A 81 12.70 0.85 5.34
CA THR A 81 12.86 -0.59 5.05
C THR A 81 12.01 -1.51 5.92
N GLY A 82 11.60 -1.06 7.12
CA GLY A 82 10.63 -1.80 7.95
C GLY A 82 9.27 -1.94 7.26
N HIS A 83 8.77 -0.86 6.67
CA HIS A 83 7.49 -0.84 5.95
C HIS A 83 7.56 -1.69 4.67
N GLU A 84 8.70 -1.67 3.97
CA GLU A 84 8.95 -2.60 2.86
C GLU A 84 8.91 -4.07 3.32
N ALA A 85 9.47 -4.37 4.49
CA ALA A 85 9.44 -5.71 5.07
C ALA A 85 8.03 -6.13 5.52
N ASP A 86 7.21 -5.19 6.00
CA ASP A 86 5.80 -5.43 6.29
C ASP A 86 5.00 -5.75 5.03
N PHE A 87 5.31 -5.10 3.90
CA PHE A 87 4.71 -5.43 2.61
C PHE A 87 5.14 -6.81 2.10
N ALA A 88 6.42 -7.15 2.23
CA ALA A 88 6.90 -8.50 1.96
C ALA A 88 6.20 -9.55 2.85
N SER A 89 5.94 -9.21 4.12
CA SER A 89 5.19 -10.06 5.06
C SER A 89 3.73 -10.23 4.65
N PHE A 90 3.08 -9.18 4.15
CA PHE A 90 1.73 -9.24 3.57
C PHE A 90 1.69 -10.23 2.38
N LEU A 91 2.62 -10.11 1.43
CA LEU A 91 2.71 -11.04 0.29
C LEU A 91 3.03 -12.47 0.74
N PHE A 92 3.91 -12.62 1.72
CA PHE A 92 4.23 -13.92 2.32
C PHE A 92 3.00 -14.57 2.97
N CYS A 93 2.19 -13.80 3.70
CA CYS A 93 0.95 -14.31 4.28
C CYS A 93 0.00 -14.83 3.20
N LEU A 94 -0.16 -14.11 2.09
CA LEU A 94 -0.97 -14.57 0.95
C LEU A 94 -0.42 -15.87 0.32
N CYS A 95 0.90 -16.02 0.25
CA CYS A 95 1.52 -17.28 -0.19
C CYS A 95 1.24 -18.42 0.81
N LYS A 96 1.39 -18.15 2.11
CA LYS A 96 1.24 -19.13 3.19
C LYS A 96 -0.18 -19.71 3.27
N ILE A 97 -1.20 -18.90 2.98
CA ILE A 97 -2.60 -19.35 2.92
C ILE A 97 -3.00 -19.91 1.56
N GLY A 98 -2.06 -20.04 0.61
CA GLY A 98 -2.29 -20.62 -0.71
C GLY A 98 -3.04 -19.71 -1.69
N VAL A 99 -3.15 -18.41 -1.40
CA VAL A 99 -3.78 -17.42 -2.29
C VAL A 99 -2.83 -17.03 -3.42
N LEU A 100 -1.55 -16.81 -3.11
CA LEU A 100 -0.50 -16.63 -4.11
C LEU A 100 0.28 -17.92 -4.30
N LYS A 101 0.62 -18.25 -5.55
CA LYS A 101 1.48 -19.39 -5.88
C LYS A 101 2.93 -18.94 -6.10
N VAL A 102 3.86 -19.88 -6.03
CA VAL A 102 5.30 -19.63 -6.24
C VAL A 102 5.57 -19.00 -7.62
N ASP A 103 4.82 -19.40 -8.65
CA ASP A 103 4.95 -18.82 -10.00
C ASP A 103 4.50 -17.35 -10.07
N ASP A 104 3.64 -16.90 -9.14
CA ASP A 104 3.20 -15.51 -9.04
C ASP A 104 4.25 -14.60 -8.36
N GLN A 105 5.24 -15.18 -7.65
CA GLN A 105 6.18 -14.45 -6.81
C GLN A 105 7.12 -13.55 -7.62
N LEU A 106 7.62 -14.05 -8.76
CA LEU A 106 8.51 -13.27 -9.64
C LEU A 106 7.76 -12.10 -10.29
N ALA A 107 6.51 -12.29 -10.73
CA ALA A 107 5.73 -11.24 -11.37
C ALA A 107 5.37 -10.10 -10.40
N ILE A 108 5.12 -10.43 -9.12
CA ILE A 108 4.85 -9.44 -8.09
C ILE A 108 6.14 -8.71 -7.70
N VAL A 109 7.23 -9.43 -7.38
CA VAL A 109 8.50 -8.81 -7.00
C VAL A 109 9.06 -7.93 -8.13
N PHE A 110 9.10 -8.39 -9.38
CA PHE A 110 9.60 -7.59 -10.50
C PHE A 110 8.76 -6.36 -10.80
N ARG A 111 7.45 -6.40 -10.55
CA ARG A 111 6.57 -5.26 -10.84
C ARG A 111 6.49 -4.29 -9.66
N GLU A 112 6.50 -4.76 -8.42
CA GLU A 112 6.60 -3.93 -7.22
C GLU A 112 7.96 -3.21 -7.18
N PHE A 113 9.05 -3.86 -7.57
CA PHE A 113 10.36 -3.21 -7.68
C PHE A 113 10.41 -2.15 -8.80
N ASN A 114 9.72 -2.38 -9.92
CA ASN A 114 9.54 -1.35 -10.96
C ASN A 114 8.54 -0.25 -10.54
N ARG A 115 7.58 -0.56 -9.66
CA ARG A 115 6.66 0.39 -9.02
C ARG A 115 7.27 0.97 -7.73
N ASN A 116 8.51 0.64 -7.34
CA ASN A 116 9.23 1.33 -6.27
C ASN A 116 9.80 2.67 -6.72
N GLU A 117 9.79 2.97 -8.04
CA GLU A 117 9.72 4.36 -8.49
C GLU A 117 8.39 5.04 -8.08
N GLY A 118 7.36 4.25 -7.81
CA GLY A 118 6.03 4.64 -7.32
C GLY A 118 5.92 4.74 -5.79
N GLY A 119 6.66 3.97 -4.99
CA GLY A 119 6.88 4.27 -3.56
C GLY A 119 7.60 5.61 -3.39
N ILE A 120 8.57 5.88 -4.25
CA ILE A 120 9.19 7.20 -4.46
C ILE A 120 8.15 8.23 -4.95
N GLN A 121 7.11 7.85 -5.72
CA GLN A 121 6.00 8.76 -6.06
C GLN A 121 5.01 8.97 -4.90
N LEU A 122 4.80 8.02 -3.99
CA LEU A 122 3.96 8.21 -2.81
C LEU A 122 4.65 9.18 -1.84
N GLU A 123 5.97 9.05 -1.67
CA GLU A 123 6.79 10.06 -1.01
C GLU A 123 6.74 11.42 -1.75
N ARG A 124 7.00 11.46 -3.06
CA ARG A 124 6.99 12.73 -3.82
C ARG A 124 5.62 13.41 -3.86
N ARG A 125 4.53 12.67 -4.02
CA ARG A 125 3.17 13.22 -4.19
C ARG A 125 2.46 13.44 -2.86
N VAL A 126 2.60 12.53 -1.90
CA VAL A 126 1.91 12.59 -0.60
C VAL A 126 2.78 13.20 0.48
N TYR A 127 4.09 12.93 0.52
CA TYR A 127 4.97 13.49 1.56
C TYR A 127 5.51 14.88 1.18
N ILE A 128 5.79 15.14 -0.10
CA ILE A 128 6.52 16.34 -0.57
C ILE A 128 5.64 17.28 -1.42
N GLY A 129 4.48 16.82 -1.92
CA GLY A 129 3.56 17.63 -2.73
C GLY A 129 4.04 17.93 -4.15
N LEU A 130 4.99 17.16 -4.68
CA LEU A 130 5.50 17.30 -6.04
C LEU A 130 4.58 16.55 -7.04
N PRO A 131 4.34 17.12 -8.24
CA PRO A 131 3.61 16.43 -9.29
C PRO A 131 4.34 15.14 -9.71
N ALA A 132 3.58 14.14 -10.18
CA ALA A 132 4.15 12.95 -10.80
C ALA A 132 5.09 13.38 -11.95
N ALA A 133 6.28 12.78 -12.05
CA ALA A 133 7.16 13.02 -13.18
C ALA A 133 6.41 12.62 -14.47
N PRO A 134 6.49 13.42 -15.55
CA PRO A 134 5.81 13.09 -16.79
C PRO A 134 6.38 11.79 -17.39
N PRO A 135 5.57 11.07 -18.20
CA PRO A 135 5.95 9.79 -18.82
C PRO A 135 7.11 9.92 -19.80
#